data_AF-A0A8T7CUU2-F1
#
_entry.id   AF-A0A8T7CUU2-F1
#
_cell.length_a   1.000
_cell.length_b   1.000
_cell.length_c   1.000
_cell.angle_alpha   90.00
_cell.angle_beta   90.00
_cell.angle_gamma   90.00
#
_symmetry.space_group_name_H-M   'P 1'
#
loop_
_entity.id
_entity.type
_entity.pdbx_description
1 polymer ?
#
loop_
_entity_poly.entity_id
_entity_poly.type
_entity_poly.pdbx_seq_one_letter_code
_entity_poly.pdbx_strand_id
1 'polypeptide(L)'
;VGKAAGIELAAFIASLDQMPDLDAIINGEEVDTPKEIDLQYAVATALVGRAIRAKDSDEAMTVHGNILNYANRFPQREMGVMMVSDMHRAIGQDIFAVPEFASWADKIADLMLY
;
A
#
# COMPACT_ATOMS: atom_id res chain seq x y z
N VAL A 1 20.04 -22.44 9.92
CA VAL A 1 18.72 -21.82 10.25
C VAL A 1 18.19 -22.51 11.49
N GLY A 2 17.83 -21.77 12.55
CA GLY A 2 17.43 -22.34 13.85
C GLY A 2 15.92 -22.60 13.96
N LYS A 3 15.51 -23.44 14.91
CA LYS A 3 14.10 -23.84 15.13
C LYS A 3 13.16 -22.65 15.36
N ALA A 4 13.62 -21.58 16.01
CA ALA A 4 12.85 -20.35 16.21
C ALA A 4 12.57 -19.61 14.89
N ALA A 5 13.59 -19.42 14.05
CA ALA A 5 13.44 -18.80 12.74
C ALA A 5 12.51 -19.60 11.79
N GLY A 6 12.45 -20.93 11.95
CA GLY A 6 11.50 -21.77 11.21
C GLY A 6 10.05 -21.60 11.65
N ILE A 7 9.80 -21.33 12.94
CA ILE A 7 8.45 -21.08 13.46
C ILE A 7 7.96 -19.70 13.04
N GLU A 8 8.83 -18.68 13.09
CA GLU A 8 8.51 -17.33 12.62
C GLU A 8 8.21 -17.29 11.12
N LEU A 9 9.00 -17.99 10.29
CA LEU A 9 8.72 -18.12 8.86
C LEU A 9 7.42 -18.88 8.58
N ALA A 10 7.14 -19.96 9.30
CA ALA A 10 5.90 -20.72 9.13
C ALA A 10 4.67 -19.89 9.55
N ALA A 11 4.78 -19.11 10.62
CA ALA A 11 3.73 -18.18 11.05
C ALA A 11 3.48 -17.08 10.00
N PHE A 12 4.55 -16.53 9.40
CA PHE A 12 4.44 -15.57 8.30
C PHE A 12 3.80 -16.18 7.05
N ILE A 13 4.19 -17.40 6.65
CA ILE A 13 3.57 -18.08 5.51
C ILE A 13 2.09 -18.36 5.78
N ALA A 14 1.75 -18.79 6.99
CA ALA A 14 0.36 -19.02 7.39
C ALA A 14 -0.47 -17.73 7.46
N SER A 15 0.17 -16.57 7.72
CA SER A 15 -0.52 -15.29 7.68
C SER A 15 -0.72 -14.78 6.25
N LEU A 16 0.05 -15.23 5.25
CA LEU A 16 -0.16 -14.83 3.85
C LEU A 16 -1.55 -15.23 3.31
N ASP A 17 -2.18 -16.28 3.84
CA ASP A 17 -3.58 -16.64 3.50
C ASP A 17 -4.59 -15.56 3.93
N GLN A 18 -4.17 -14.63 4.80
CA GLN A 18 -4.96 -13.48 5.25
C GLN A 18 -4.67 -12.22 4.43
N MET A 19 -3.86 -12.33 3.36
CA MET A 19 -3.64 -11.19 2.47
C MET A 19 -4.97 -10.78 1.81
N PRO A 20 -5.26 -9.48 1.78
CA PRO A 20 -6.41 -8.95 1.06
C PRO A 20 -6.23 -9.15 -0.44
N ASP A 21 -7.36 -9.16 -1.15
CA ASP A 21 -7.37 -9.23 -2.61
C ASP A 21 -6.77 -7.94 -3.20
N LEU A 22 -5.55 -8.04 -3.70
CA LEU A 22 -4.82 -6.92 -4.30
C LEU A 22 -5.44 -6.48 -5.61
N ASP A 23 -6.09 -7.39 -6.34
CA ASP A 23 -6.78 -7.08 -7.59
C ASP A 23 -8.05 -6.26 -7.32
N ALA A 24 -8.79 -6.62 -6.26
CA ALA A 24 -9.91 -5.81 -5.78
C ALA A 24 -9.46 -4.39 -5.38
N ILE A 25 -8.32 -4.25 -4.69
CA ILE A 25 -7.77 -2.94 -4.33
C ILE A 25 -7.43 -2.09 -5.56
N ILE A 26 -6.72 -2.63 -6.55
CA ILE A 26 -6.35 -1.86 -7.76
C ILE A 26 -7.57 -1.55 -8.64
N ASN A 27 -8.65 -2.31 -8.53
CA ASN A 27 -9.94 -2.04 -9.17
C ASN A 27 -10.78 -0.97 -8.42
N GLY A 28 -10.33 -0.52 -7.25
CA GLY A 28 -10.99 0.50 -6.45
C GLY A 28 -12.11 -0.04 -5.56
N GLU A 29 -12.14 -1.35 -5.32
CA GLU A 29 -13.13 -1.98 -4.46
C GLU A 29 -12.87 -1.68 -2.97
N GLU A 30 -13.92 -1.85 -2.16
CA GLU A 30 -13.82 -1.65 -0.72
C GLU A 30 -13.18 -2.88 -0.07
N VAL A 31 -11.88 -2.79 0.19
CA VAL A 31 -11.10 -3.85 0.83
C VAL A 31 -10.61 -3.37 2.20
N ASP A 32 -10.74 -4.25 3.20
CA ASP A 32 -10.26 -3.99 4.55
C ASP A 32 -8.73 -4.07 4.63
N THR A 33 -8.16 -3.33 5.58
CA THR A 33 -6.74 -3.40 5.90
C THR A 33 -6.46 -4.49 6.94
N PRO A 34 -5.43 -5.32 6.75
CA PRO A 34 -5.01 -6.29 7.78
C PRO A 34 -4.70 -5.61 9.10
N LYS A 35 -4.91 -6.31 10.22
CA LYS A 35 -4.61 -5.77 11.56
C LYS A 35 -3.14 -5.94 11.91
N GLU A 36 -2.54 -7.00 11.41
CA GLU A 36 -1.17 -7.41 11.67
C GLU A 36 -0.20 -6.55 10.86
N ILE A 37 0.85 -6.03 11.51
CA ILE A 37 1.79 -5.06 10.92
C ILE A 37 2.61 -5.70 9.78
N ASP A 38 2.98 -6.96 9.93
CA ASP A 38 3.70 -7.73 8.90
C ASP A 38 2.85 -7.90 7.63
N LEU A 39 1.54 -8.14 7.76
CA LEU A 39 0.61 -8.19 6.64
C LEU A 39 0.38 -6.82 6.01
N GLN A 40 0.25 -5.77 6.81
CA GLN A 40 0.17 -4.41 6.28
C GLN A 40 1.40 -4.06 5.44
N TYR A 41 2.59 -4.43 5.89
CA TYR A 41 3.83 -4.24 5.15
C TYR A 41 3.86 -5.07 3.85
N ALA A 42 3.41 -6.33 3.90
CA ALA A 42 3.32 -7.19 2.73
C ALA A 42 2.38 -6.59 1.67
N VAL A 43 1.20 -6.12 2.08
CA VAL A 43 0.22 -5.47 1.20
C VAL A 43 0.79 -4.19 0.60
N ALA A 44 1.36 -3.30 1.43
CA ALA A 44 1.97 -2.07 0.95
C ALA A 44 3.06 -2.34 -0.11
N THR A 45 3.95 -3.29 0.17
CA THR A 45 5.02 -3.70 -0.75
C THR A 45 4.45 -4.25 -2.06
N ALA A 46 3.41 -5.09 -1.96
CA ALA A 46 2.79 -5.68 -3.14
C ALA A 46 2.07 -4.62 -4.01
N LEU A 47 1.40 -3.66 -3.39
CA LEU A 47 0.75 -2.54 -4.07
C LEU A 47 1.76 -1.61 -4.76
N VAL A 48 2.91 -1.32 -4.12
CA VAL A 48 4.02 -0.60 -4.79
C VAL A 48 4.47 -1.38 -6.04
N GLY A 49 4.62 -2.70 -5.95
CA GLY A 49 4.92 -3.54 -7.10
C GLY A 49 3.86 -3.50 -8.21
N ARG A 50 2.57 -3.40 -7.85
CA ARG A 50 1.46 -3.21 -8.81
C ARG A 50 1.53 -1.84 -9.47
N ALA A 51 1.82 -0.78 -8.71
CA ALA A 51 1.98 0.58 -9.23
C ALA A 51 3.12 0.68 -10.26
N ILE A 52 4.26 0.02 -9.98
CA ILE A 52 5.40 -0.06 -10.92
C ILE A 52 4.98 -0.74 -12.22
N ARG A 53 4.27 -1.87 -12.15
CA ARG A 53 3.81 -2.60 -13.34
C ARG A 53 2.81 -1.81 -14.18
N ALA A 54 1.95 -1.02 -13.53
CA ALA A 54 0.95 -0.21 -14.22
C ALA A 54 1.50 1.10 -14.80
N LYS A 55 2.72 1.53 -14.40
CA LYS A 55 3.26 2.87 -14.70
C LYS A 55 3.18 3.27 -16.17
N ASP A 56 3.53 2.37 -17.08
CA ASP A 56 3.61 2.65 -18.52
C ASP A 56 2.35 2.21 -19.28
N SER A 57 1.25 1.96 -18.56
CA SER A 57 -0.04 1.55 -19.14
C SER A 57 -1.03 2.70 -19.17
N ASP A 58 -2.06 2.58 -20.02
CA ASP A 58 -3.16 3.54 -20.08
C ASP A 58 -3.98 3.61 -18.78
N GLU A 59 -3.85 2.60 -17.91
CA GLU A 59 -4.55 2.50 -16.62
C GLU A 59 -3.73 3.05 -15.44
N ALA A 60 -2.52 3.56 -15.68
CA ALA A 60 -1.59 4.00 -14.62
C ALA A 60 -2.25 4.93 -13.60
N MET A 61 -2.94 5.98 -14.08
CA MET A 61 -3.60 6.96 -13.23
C MET A 61 -4.68 6.33 -12.35
N THR A 62 -5.50 5.44 -12.91
CA THR A 62 -6.56 4.75 -12.18
C THR A 62 -5.98 3.83 -11.11
N VAL A 63 -5.00 3.01 -11.46
CA VAL A 63 -4.36 2.08 -10.51
C VAL A 63 -3.67 2.85 -9.38
N HIS A 64 -2.92 3.90 -9.70
CA HIS A 64 -2.24 4.72 -8.69
C HIS A 64 -3.23 5.44 -7.79
N GLY A 65 -4.33 5.97 -8.34
CA GLY A 65 -5.40 6.61 -7.58
C GLY A 65 -6.07 5.65 -6.60
N ASN A 66 -6.38 4.43 -7.04
CA ASN A 66 -6.97 3.40 -6.18
C ASN A 66 -6.03 2.97 -5.04
N ILE A 67 -4.72 2.86 -5.31
CA ILE A 67 -3.72 2.57 -4.28
C ILE A 67 -3.62 3.73 -3.26
N LEU A 68 -3.65 4.99 -3.72
CA LEU A 68 -3.65 6.17 -2.84
C LEU A 68 -4.92 6.25 -1.97
N ASN A 69 -6.08 5.88 -2.53
CA ASN A 69 -7.31 5.76 -1.76
C ASN A 69 -7.20 4.68 -0.67
N TYR A 70 -6.60 3.53 -0.99
CA TYR A 70 -6.33 2.48 -0.02
C TYR A 70 -5.34 2.92 1.07
N ALA A 71 -4.33 3.74 0.74
CA ALA A 71 -3.36 4.25 1.69
C ALA A 71 -4.00 4.96 2.90
N ASN A 72 -5.15 5.60 2.70
CA ASN A 72 -5.91 6.27 3.75
C ASN A 72 -6.59 5.32 4.75
N ARG A 73 -6.65 4.01 4.46
CA ARG A 73 -7.34 3.00 5.26
C ARG A 73 -6.41 2.27 6.23
N PHE A 74 -5.10 2.49 6.14
CA PHE A 74 -4.18 1.86 7.08
C PHE A 74 -4.50 2.31 8.52
N PRO A 75 -4.60 1.36 9.48
CA PRO A 75 -4.84 1.71 10.88
C PRO A 75 -3.74 2.60 11.45
N GLN A 76 -2.49 2.35 11.02
CA GLN A 76 -1.33 3.19 11.32
C GLN A 76 -1.03 4.07 10.11
N ARG A 77 -1.08 5.39 10.30
CA ARG A 77 -0.93 6.34 9.19
C ARG A 77 0.49 6.34 8.62
N GLU A 78 1.48 6.01 9.44
CA GLU A 78 2.88 5.86 9.07
C GLU A 78 3.07 4.79 7.98
N MET A 79 2.25 3.73 7.99
CA MET A 79 2.28 2.69 6.96
C MET A 79 1.85 3.25 5.59
N GLY A 80 0.80 4.09 5.58
CA GLY A 80 0.38 4.81 4.37
C GLY A 80 1.46 5.77 3.85
N VAL A 81 2.11 6.52 4.74
CA VAL A 81 3.22 7.43 4.40
C VAL A 81 4.40 6.68 3.81
N MET A 82 4.79 5.56 4.42
CA MET A 82 5.84 4.69 3.92
C MET A 82 5.50 4.19 2.51
N MET A 83 4.30 3.62 2.31
CA MET A 83 3.86 3.10 1.02
C MET A 83 3.90 4.16 -0.08
N VAL A 84 3.35 5.36 0.18
CA VAL A 84 3.30 6.44 -0.82
C VAL A 84 4.71 7.00 -1.11
N SER A 85 5.59 7.04 -0.12
CA SER A 85 7.00 7.41 -0.31
C SER A 85 7.73 6.40 -1.20
N ASP A 86 7.47 5.11 -1.02
CA ASP A 86 8.04 4.04 -1.84
C ASP A 86 7.47 4.05 -3.26
N MET A 87 6.17 4.36 -3.42
CA MET A 87 5.60 4.62 -4.75
C MET A 87 6.31 5.78 -5.43
N HIS A 88 6.42 6.95 -4.78
CA HIS A 88 7.12 8.11 -5.34
C HIS A 88 8.55 7.77 -5.78
N ARG A 89 9.29 7.01 -4.96
CA ARG A 89 10.64 6.55 -5.32
C ARG A 89 10.66 5.65 -6.55
N ALA A 90 9.66 4.80 -6.72
CA ALA A 90 9.63 3.80 -7.78
C ALA A 90 9.04 4.32 -9.10
N ILE A 91 7.95 5.08 -9.04
CA ILE A 91 7.25 5.59 -10.24
C ILE A 91 7.60 7.04 -10.57
N GLY A 92 8.14 7.81 -9.63
CA GLY A 92 8.60 9.18 -9.84
C GLY A 92 7.51 10.23 -9.62
N GLN A 93 7.63 11.36 -10.31
CA GLN A 93 6.78 12.54 -10.14
C GLN A 93 5.34 12.34 -10.66
N ASP A 94 5.10 11.30 -11.45
CA ASP A 94 3.79 11.01 -12.05
C ASP A 94 2.71 10.82 -10.98
N ILE A 95 3.09 10.34 -9.79
CA ILE A 95 2.19 10.21 -8.65
C ILE A 95 1.56 11.54 -8.22
N PHE A 96 2.24 12.67 -8.44
CA PHE A 96 1.74 13.99 -8.08
C PHE A 96 0.67 14.51 -9.05
N ALA A 97 0.57 13.92 -10.25
CA ALA A 97 -0.49 14.23 -11.20
C ALA A 97 -1.80 13.47 -10.92
N VAL A 98 -1.77 12.51 -9.99
CA VAL A 98 -2.94 11.71 -9.60
C VAL A 98 -3.83 12.54 -8.66
N PRO A 99 -5.12 12.77 -8.96
CA PRO A 99 -6.01 13.60 -8.14
C PRO A 99 -6.08 13.18 -6.67
N GLU A 100 -6.05 11.88 -6.41
CA GLU A 100 -6.10 11.26 -5.08
C GLU A 100 -4.87 11.62 -4.23
N PHE A 101 -3.74 11.98 -4.84
CA PHE A 101 -2.54 12.37 -4.12
C PHE A 101 -2.79 13.61 -3.26
N ALA A 102 -3.51 14.61 -3.80
CA ALA A 102 -3.85 15.81 -3.06
C ALA A 102 -4.76 15.50 -1.86
N SER A 103 -5.77 14.63 -2.06
CA SER A 103 -6.67 14.21 -0.97
C SER A 103 -5.94 13.41 0.11
N TRP A 104 -5.03 12.52 -0.28
CA TRP A 104 -4.19 11.80 0.65
C TRP A 104 -3.25 12.74 1.43
N ALA A 105 -2.58 13.66 0.74
CA ALA A 105 -1.64 14.60 1.35
C ALA A 105 -2.32 15.52 2.37
N ASP A 106 -3.52 16.00 2.08
CA ASP A 106 -4.34 16.83 2.99
C ASP A 106 -4.63 16.09 4.31
N LYS A 107 -5.06 14.81 4.22
CA LYS A 107 -5.31 13.95 5.39
C LYS A 107 -4.07 13.69 6.25
N ILE A 108 -2.88 13.74 5.66
CA ILE A 108 -1.61 13.59 6.37
C ILE A 108 -1.10 14.94 6.90
N ALA A 109 -1.34 16.05 6.20
CA ALA A 109 -0.90 17.38 6.60
C ALA A 109 -1.50 17.81 7.95
N ASP A 110 -2.74 17.44 8.21
CA ASP A 110 -3.40 17.62 9.52
C ASP A 110 -2.60 17.02 10.68
N LEU A 111 -1.76 16.00 10.44
CA LEU A 111 -0.92 15.36 11.46
C LEU A 111 0.29 16.21 11.84
N MET A 112 0.86 16.99 10.91
CA MET A 112 2.09 17.76 11.14
C MET A 112 1.84 19.10 11.87
N LEU A 113 0.57 19.46 12.05
CA LEU A 113 0.14 20.70 12.71
C LEU A 113 -0.22 20.51 14.19
N TYR A 114 -0.13 19.29 14.73
CA TYR A 114 -0.33 18.94 16.13
C TYR A 114 0.92 18.31 16.75
#